data_AF-A0A9W9LWF9-F1
#
_entry.id   AF-A0A9W9LWF9-F1
#
_cell.length_a   1.000
_cell.length_b   1.000
_cell.length_c   1.000
_cell.angle_alpha   90.00
_cell.angle_beta   90.00
_cell.angle_gamma   90.00
#
_symmetry.space_group_name_H-M   'P 1'
#
loop_
_entity.id
_entity.type
_entity.pdbx_description
1 polymer ?
#
loop_
_entity_poly.entity_id
_entity_poly.type
_entity_poly.pdbx_seq_one_letter_code
_entity_poly.pdbx_strand_id
1 'polypeptide(L)'
;MLDFFRSVAQSIPSSLPSGSTSPELEVPDSMQNSARDMLQDRAGIIVLREDLDFYVIPPRGDIGSEEMLEVKRAAGRALLRQDGIFSGLRKSEEVGSTEQHLIEMLTAGGFDRDDQWGHRAPEPSKAVICSLALAKLRTDIRGDLANNNAVGMAQKLLLFWRKPARRCWWEGIDLDDVEGVDGPVKVWIRRVWTLEMSVIGLR
;
A
#
# COMPACT_ATOMS: atom_id res chain seq x y z
N MET A 1 8.84 -0.51 11.74
CA MET A 1 9.53 -0.72 10.44
C MET A 1 10.79 -1.57 10.56
N LEU A 2 11.68 -1.34 11.53
CA LEU A 2 12.87 -2.19 11.73
C LEU A 2 12.50 -3.65 12.09
N ASP A 3 11.51 -3.84 12.95
CA ASP A 3 11.04 -5.18 13.34
C ASP A 3 10.47 -5.96 12.15
N PHE A 4 9.85 -5.26 11.20
CA PHE A 4 9.39 -5.85 9.95
C PHE A 4 10.57 -6.47 9.18
N PHE A 5 11.65 -5.72 8.94
CA PHE A 5 12.82 -6.26 8.24
C PHE A 5 13.51 -7.38 9.01
N ARG A 6 13.52 -7.33 10.35
CA ARG A 6 14.02 -8.42 11.20
C ARG A 6 13.19 -9.70 11.02
N SER A 7 11.87 -9.58 11.06
CA SER A 7 10.94 -10.70 10.84
C SER A 7 11.10 -11.29 9.44
N VAL A 8 11.19 -10.44 8.41
CA VAL A 8 11.41 -10.90 7.04
C VAL A 8 12.74 -11.64 6.91
N ALA A 9 13.83 -11.09 7.47
CA ALA A 9 15.15 -11.74 7.42
C ALA A 9 15.17 -13.11 8.09
N GLN A 10 14.50 -13.27 9.23
CA GLN A 10 14.39 -14.56 9.94
C GLN A 10 13.60 -15.62 9.15
N SER A 11 12.76 -15.19 8.22
CA SER A 11 11.94 -16.09 7.41
C SER A 11 12.60 -16.54 6.10
N ILE A 12 13.80 -16.03 5.78
CA ILE A 12 14.57 -16.46 4.62
C ILE A 12 15.27 -17.78 4.99
N PRO A 13 15.04 -18.88 4.24
CA PRO A 13 15.73 -20.15 4.50
C PRO A 13 17.24 -19.95 4.51
N SER A 14 17.91 -20.40 5.57
CA SER A 14 19.38 -20.48 5.59
C SER A 14 19.78 -21.70 4.77
N SER A 15 20.45 -21.51 3.64
CA SER A 15 20.91 -22.60 2.80
C SER A 15 21.97 -23.44 3.53
N LEU A 16 21.63 -24.70 3.86
CA LEU A 16 22.60 -25.78 3.97
C LEU A 16 22.55 -26.55 2.63
N PRO A 17 23.69 -26.88 2.00
CA PRO A 17 23.68 -27.56 0.73
C PRO A 17 23.27 -29.01 0.95
N SER A 18 22.01 -29.34 0.66
CA SER A 18 21.57 -30.73 0.52
C SER A 18 21.35 -30.99 -0.96
N GLY A 19 22.37 -31.56 -1.61
CA GLY A 19 22.25 -32.03 -2.97
C GLY A 19 21.37 -33.27 -3.05
N SER A 20 20.32 -33.22 -3.85
CA SER A 20 19.76 -34.39 -4.51
C SER A 20 18.89 -33.95 -5.67
N THR A 21 19.38 -34.19 -6.89
CA THR A 21 18.67 -34.04 -8.16
C THR A 21 17.61 -35.12 -8.32
N SER A 22 16.42 -34.75 -8.76
CA SER A 22 15.43 -35.68 -9.35
C SER A 22 14.69 -34.92 -10.47
N PRO A 23 14.67 -35.42 -11.72
CA PRO A 23 14.06 -34.71 -12.84
C PRO A 23 12.65 -35.25 -13.10
N GLU A 24 11.60 -34.45 -12.95
CA GLU A 24 10.28 -34.80 -13.51
C GLU A 24 9.55 -33.59 -14.10
N LEU A 25 9.34 -33.70 -15.43
CA LEU A 25 8.23 -33.25 -16.28
C LEU A 25 7.93 -31.75 -16.36
N GLU A 26 8.44 -31.15 -17.45
CA GLU A 26 8.19 -29.78 -17.89
C GLU A 26 6.77 -29.61 -18.47
N VAL A 27 5.95 -28.79 -17.81
CA VAL A 27 4.83 -28.08 -18.42
C VAL A 27 5.30 -26.64 -18.65
N PRO A 28 5.13 -26.05 -19.85
CA PRO A 28 5.64 -24.72 -20.13
C PRO A 28 4.73 -23.64 -19.51
N ASP A 29 4.96 -23.32 -18.25
CA ASP A 29 4.56 -22.03 -17.67
C ASP A 29 5.84 -21.26 -17.29
N SER A 30 6.49 -20.70 -18.30
CA SER A 30 7.80 -20.03 -18.20
C SER A 30 7.81 -18.83 -17.22
N MET A 31 6.62 -18.30 -16.90
CA MET A 31 6.41 -17.23 -15.92
C MET A 31 6.37 -17.76 -14.47
N GLN A 32 5.74 -18.92 -14.23
CA GLN A 32 5.65 -19.50 -12.89
C GLN A 32 7.00 -20.02 -12.38
N ASN A 33 7.80 -20.61 -13.27
CA ASN A 33 9.13 -21.11 -12.90
C ASN A 33 10.09 -19.96 -12.59
N SER A 34 10.10 -18.90 -13.41
CA SER A 34 10.99 -17.74 -13.17
C SER A 34 10.66 -16.96 -11.89
N ALA A 35 9.37 -16.80 -11.56
CA ALA A 35 8.94 -16.19 -10.31
C ALA A 35 9.35 -17.01 -9.07
N ARG A 36 9.20 -18.34 -9.14
CA ARG A 36 9.62 -19.26 -8.07
C ARG A 36 11.14 -19.27 -7.88
N ASP A 37 11.90 -19.34 -8.97
CA ASP A 37 13.37 -19.31 -8.93
C ASP A 37 13.88 -17.98 -8.35
N MET A 38 13.22 -16.86 -8.65
CA MET A 38 13.59 -15.54 -8.10
C MET A 38 13.40 -15.41 -6.59
N LEU A 39 12.47 -16.17 -6.00
CA LEU A 39 12.07 -16.08 -4.60
C LEU A 39 12.54 -17.26 -3.75
N GLN A 40 13.25 -18.23 -4.36
CA GLN A 40 13.66 -19.47 -3.71
C GLN A 40 14.50 -19.25 -2.44
N ASP A 41 15.41 -18.26 -2.48
CA ASP A 41 16.25 -17.83 -1.34
C ASP A 41 16.06 -16.35 -0.99
N ARG A 42 14.92 -15.75 -1.41
CA ARG A 42 14.69 -14.31 -1.30
C ARG A 42 13.28 -14.01 -0.83
N ALA A 43 13.14 -13.00 0.01
CA ALA A 43 11.84 -12.47 0.39
C ALA A 43 11.44 -11.32 -0.56
N GLY A 44 10.25 -11.42 -1.14
CA GLY A 44 9.58 -10.29 -1.77
C GLY A 44 8.97 -9.37 -0.71
N ILE A 45 9.15 -8.07 -0.87
CA ILE A 45 8.53 -7.04 -0.03
C ILE A 45 7.74 -6.12 -0.94
N ILE A 46 6.45 -6.00 -0.66
CA ILE A 46 5.56 -5.02 -1.27
C ILE A 46 5.77 -3.70 -0.53
N VAL A 47 6.00 -2.62 -1.27
CA VAL A 47 6.19 -1.28 -0.75
C VAL A 47 5.09 -0.39 -1.31
N LEU A 48 4.21 0.11 -0.44
CA LEU A 48 3.14 1.01 -0.83
C LEU A 48 3.40 2.39 -0.21
N ARG A 49 3.45 3.41 -1.05
CA ARG A 49 3.58 4.81 -0.63
C ARG A 49 2.38 5.63 -1.05
N GLU A 50 1.95 6.53 -0.17
CA GLU A 50 0.95 7.55 -0.46
C GLU A 50 1.55 8.95 -0.23
N ASP A 51 1.43 9.81 -1.23
CA ASP A 51 1.55 11.26 -1.06
C ASP A 51 0.14 11.87 -1.16
N LEU A 52 -0.31 12.48 -0.08
CA LEU A 52 -1.64 13.11 0.05
C LEU A 52 -1.45 14.63 0.14
N ASP A 53 -1.69 15.34 -0.97
CA ASP A 53 -1.80 16.80 -0.96
C ASP A 53 -3.24 17.19 -0.61
N PHE A 54 -3.45 18.14 0.29
CA PHE A 54 -4.78 18.60 0.67
C PHE A 54 -4.96 20.11 0.60
N TYR A 55 -6.16 20.53 0.19
CA TYR A 55 -6.54 21.91 -0.06
C TYR A 55 -7.82 22.20 0.71
N VAL A 56 -7.67 22.92 1.80
CA VAL A 56 -8.78 23.29 2.69
C VAL A 56 -9.49 24.51 2.12
N ILE A 57 -10.80 24.38 1.88
CA ILE A 57 -11.65 25.48 1.46
C ILE A 57 -11.98 26.35 2.68
N PRO A 58 -11.86 27.69 2.59
CA PRO A 58 -12.24 28.58 3.68
C PRO A 58 -13.67 28.28 4.17
N PRO A 59 -13.89 28.07 5.47
CA PRO A 59 -15.23 27.82 6.01
C PRO A 59 -16.13 29.06 5.92
N ARG A 60 -15.52 30.25 5.86
CA ARG A 60 -16.18 31.55 5.69
C ARG A 60 -15.34 32.48 4.82
N GLY A 61 -16.00 33.42 4.15
CA GLY A 61 -15.36 34.28 3.14
C GLY A 61 -14.41 35.35 3.69
N ASP A 62 -14.56 35.72 4.96
CA ASP A 62 -13.81 36.78 5.64
C ASP A 62 -12.75 36.25 6.62
N ILE A 63 -12.36 34.97 6.49
CA ILE A 63 -11.37 34.34 7.35
C ILE A 63 -9.98 35.00 7.19
N GLY A 64 -9.31 35.27 8.30
CA GLY A 64 -7.95 35.81 8.31
C GLY A 64 -6.89 34.77 7.94
N SER A 65 -5.72 35.21 7.47
CA SER A 65 -4.62 34.31 7.08
C SER A 65 -4.11 33.42 8.22
N GLU A 66 -4.03 33.96 9.44
CA GLU A 66 -3.56 33.25 10.63
C GLU A 66 -4.55 32.17 11.06
N GLU A 67 -5.83 32.52 11.16
CA GLU A 67 -6.92 31.59 11.44
C GLU A 67 -7.02 30.49 10.36
N MET A 68 -6.92 30.85 9.08
CA MET A 68 -6.91 29.87 8.00
C MET A 68 -5.75 28.88 8.11
N LEU A 69 -4.60 29.32 8.63
CA LEU A 69 -3.46 28.45 8.88
C LEU A 69 -3.76 27.46 10.02
N GLU A 70 -4.46 27.89 11.07
CA GLU A 70 -4.93 27.00 12.14
C GLU A 70 -5.93 25.97 11.62
N VAL A 71 -6.90 26.39 10.81
CA VAL A 71 -7.88 25.50 10.16
C VAL A 71 -7.17 24.47 9.27
N LYS A 72 -6.16 24.89 8.49
CA LYS A 72 -5.34 23.95 7.69
C LYS A 72 -4.61 22.92 8.54
N ARG A 73 -4.04 23.35 9.67
CA ARG A 73 -3.37 22.42 10.61
C ARG A 73 -4.38 21.46 11.25
N ALA A 74 -5.56 21.94 11.63
CA ALA A 74 -6.62 21.13 12.22
C ALA A 74 -7.16 20.10 11.22
N ALA A 75 -7.41 20.49 9.97
CA ALA A 75 -7.78 19.58 8.90
C ALA A 75 -6.69 18.52 8.65
N GLY A 76 -5.41 18.92 8.64
CA GLY A 76 -4.29 17.98 8.56
C GLY A 76 -4.30 16.95 9.70
N ARG A 77 -4.56 17.37 10.95
CA ARG A 77 -4.72 16.46 12.08
C ARG A 77 -5.91 15.49 11.90
N ALA A 78 -7.02 15.95 11.33
CA ALA A 78 -8.16 15.10 11.04
C ALA A 78 -7.85 14.06 9.94
N LEU A 79 -7.17 14.46 8.87
CA LEU A 79 -6.74 13.56 7.78
C LEU A 79 -5.71 12.53 8.22
N LEU A 80 -4.89 12.83 9.23
CA LEU A 80 -3.96 11.88 9.82
C LEU A 80 -4.68 10.72 10.51
N ARG A 81 -5.87 10.95 11.09
CA ARG A 81 -6.68 9.88 11.72
C ARG A 81 -7.24 8.88 10.72
N GLN A 82 -7.31 9.24 9.44
CA GLN A 82 -7.69 8.33 8.35
C GLN A 82 -6.49 7.44 7.98
N ASP A 83 -6.15 6.50 8.87
CA ASP A 83 -4.88 5.76 8.81
C ASP A 83 -4.98 4.38 8.14
N GLY A 84 -6.18 3.94 7.73
CA GLY A 84 -6.32 2.69 6.98
C GLY A 84 -5.73 2.79 5.58
N ILE A 85 -4.95 1.80 5.15
CA ILE A 85 -4.31 1.77 3.82
C ILE A 85 -5.35 1.96 2.71
N PHE A 86 -6.50 1.28 2.80
CA PHE A 86 -7.54 1.31 1.77
C PHE A 86 -8.61 2.39 1.99
N SER A 87 -8.47 3.24 3.01
CA SER A 87 -9.49 4.25 3.36
C SER A 87 -9.79 5.23 2.23
N GLY A 88 -8.77 5.62 1.45
CA GLY A 88 -8.89 6.52 0.30
C GLY A 88 -9.36 5.87 -1.00
N LEU A 89 -9.52 4.54 -1.05
CA LEU A 89 -9.97 3.80 -2.23
C LEU A 89 -11.42 3.26 -2.12
N ARG A 90 -11.94 3.13 -0.90
CA ARG A 90 -13.20 2.41 -0.59
C ARG A 90 -14.49 3.14 -0.99
N LYS A 91 -14.44 4.21 -1.79
CA LYS A 91 -15.63 5.01 -2.10
C LYS A 91 -16.46 4.52 -3.29
N SER A 92 -15.93 3.63 -4.12
CA SER A 92 -16.72 3.00 -5.17
C SER A 92 -17.25 1.66 -4.68
N GLU A 93 -18.54 1.58 -4.38
CA GLU A 93 -19.27 0.31 -4.16
C GLU A 93 -19.54 -0.44 -5.48
N GLU A 94 -19.01 0.07 -6.61
CA GLU A 94 -19.16 -0.56 -7.90
C GLU A 94 -18.41 -1.89 -7.96
N VAL A 95 -19.19 -2.97 -8.04
CA VAL A 95 -18.67 -4.34 -8.16
C VAL A 95 -17.84 -4.45 -9.45
N GLY A 96 -16.61 -4.93 -9.33
CA GLY A 96 -15.70 -5.10 -10.46
C GLY A 96 -14.88 -3.85 -10.82
N SER A 97 -14.93 -2.80 -9.99
CA SER A 97 -14.09 -1.60 -10.18
C SER A 97 -12.59 -1.91 -10.15
N THR A 98 -11.79 -1.00 -10.73
CA THR A 98 -10.32 -1.15 -10.72
C THR A 98 -9.76 -1.04 -9.29
N GLU A 99 -10.40 -0.26 -8.43
CA GLU A 99 -10.10 -0.14 -7.00
C GLU A 99 -10.27 -1.47 -6.29
N GLN A 100 -11.39 -2.16 -6.53
CA GLN A 100 -11.67 -3.46 -5.91
C GLN A 100 -10.61 -4.49 -6.32
N HIS A 101 -10.27 -4.56 -7.61
CA HIS A 101 -9.20 -5.44 -8.10
C HIS A 101 -7.83 -5.10 -7.49
N LEU A 102 -7.52 -3.82 -7.28
CA LEU A 102 -6.27 -3.40 -6.62
C LEU A 102 -6.23 -3.84 -5.16
N ILE A 103 -7.33 -3.70 -4.42
CA ILE A 103 -7.45 -4.17 -3.03
C ILE A 103 -7.26 -5.70 -2.98
N GLU A 104 -7.92 -6.44 -3.87
CA GLU A 104 -7.79 -7.90 -3.97
C GLU A 104 -6.36 -8.33 -4.29
N MET A 105 -5.69 -7.65 -5.22
CA MET A 105 -4.30 -7.93 -5.56
C MET A 105 -3.36 -7.68 -4.37
N LEU A 106 -3.49 -6.54 -3.69
CA LEU A 106 -2.66 -6.19 -2.54
C LEU A 106 -2.90 -7.11 -1.34
N THR A 107 -4.15 -7.54 -1.15
CA THR A 107 -4.51 -8.46 -0.05
C THR A 107 -4.08 -9.90 -0.33
N ALA A 108 -4.21 -10.37 -1.57
CA ALA A 108 -3.60 -11.63 -2.00
C ALA A 108 -2.07 -11.60 -1.86
N GLY A 109 -1.46 -10.43 -2.06
CA GLY A 109 -0.02 -10.23 -1.97
C GLY A 109 0.54 -10.25 -0.54
N GLY A 110 -0.18 -9.71 0.45
CA GLY A 110 0.27 -9.77 1.84
C GLY A 110 -0.28 -8.73 2.81
N PHE A 111 -0.99 -7.71 2.33
CA PHE A 111 -1.73 -6.80 3.20
C PHE A 111 -3.06 -7.42 3.66
N ASP A 112 -3.60 -6.97 4.78
CA ASP A 112 -4.95 -7.28 5.22
C ASP A 112 -5.87 -6.06 5.03
N ARG A 113 -7.19 -6.27 4.93
CA ARG A 113 -8.14 -5.21 4.55
C ARG A 113 -8.21 -4.06 5.56
N ASP A 114 -7.89 -4.34 6.81
CA ASP A 114 -7.89 -3.46 7.96
C ASP A 114 -6.50 -2.91 8.30
N ASP A 115 -5.47 -3.23 7.50
CA ASP A 115 -4.13 -2.70 7.70
C ASP A 115 -4.11 -1.17 7.69
N GLN A 116 -3.27 -0.64 8.58
CA GLN A 116 -2.97 0.77 8.71
C GLN A 116 -1.62 1.10 8.07
N TRP A 117 -1.37 2.38 7.79
CA TRP A 117 -0.06 2.80 7.31
C TRP A 117 1.01 2.58 8.38
N GLY A 118 2.07 1.84 8.04
CA GLY A 118 3.17 1.59 8.97
C GLY A 118 3.96 2.86 9.34
N HIS A 119 3.84 3.91 8.52
CA HIS A 119 4.26 5.27 8.79
C HIS A 119 3.29 6.23 8.09
N ARG A 120 2.81 7.26 8.80
CA ARG A 120 1.97 8.33 8.26
C ARG A 120 2.26 9.62 9.01
N ALA A 121 2.72 10.65 8.31
CA ALA A 121 3.13 11.90 8.93
C ALA A 121 2.91 13.12 8.02
N PRO A 122 2.64 14.30 8.61
CA PRO A 122 2.59 15.54 7.84
C PRO A 122 4.00 15.99 7.48
N GLU A 123 4.15 16.54 6.28
CA GLU A 123 5.38 17.20 5.86
C GLU A 123 5.50 18.59 6.52
N PRO A 124 6.65 18.94 7.12
CA PRO A 124 6.84 20.24 7.74
C PRO A 124 6.57 21.38 6.75
N SER A 125 5.74 22.34 7.17
CA SER A 125 5.42 23.54 6.39
C SER A 125 4.67 23.29 5.07
N LYS A 126 4.13 22.09 4.85
CA LYS A 126 3.35 21.74 3.66
C LYS A 126 1.98 21.18 4.05
N ALA A 127 0.99 21.35 3.18
CA ALA A 127 -0.31 20.68 3.30
C ALA A 127 -0.25 19.30 2.63
N VAL A 128 0.71 18.48 3.11
CA VAL A 128 1.00 17.15 2.55
C VAL A 128 1.13 16.15 3.68
N ILE A 129 0.58 14.96 3.49
CA ILE A 129 0.78 13.79 4.36
C ILE A 129 1.48 12.71 3.54
N CYS A 130 2.61 12.22 4.03
CA CYS A 130 3.36 11.12 3.44
C CYS A 130 3.06 9.85 4.23
N SER A 131 2.79 8.75 3.53
CA SER A 131 2.55 7.45 4.16
C SER A 131 3.33 6.33 3.48
N LEU A 132 3.71 5.32 4.27
CA LEU A 132 4.47 4.16 3.82
C LEU A 132 3.97 2.91 4.56
N ALA A 133 3.65 1.88 3.80
CA ALA A 133 3.31 0.55 4.30
C ALA A 133 4.16 -0.52 3.60
N LEU A 134 4.50 -1.57 4.36
CA LEU A 134 5.30 -2.69 3.89
C LEU A 134 4.57 -4.00 4.20
N ALA A 135 4.55 -4.90 3.23
CA ALA A 135 4.06 -6.27 3.44
C ALA A 135 5.07 -7.26 2.87
N LYS A 136 5.25 -8.39 3.56
CA LYS A 136 5.98 -9.52 2.99
C LYS A 136 5.09 -10.17 1.94
N LEU A 137 5.63 -10.40 0.74
CA LEU A 137 4.93 -11.12 -0.31
C LEU A 137 4.65 -12.56 0.17
N ARG A 138 3.37 -12.93 0.25
CA ARG A 138 2.93 -14.30 0.54
C ARG A 138 3.17 -15.15 -0.71
N THR A 139 4.08 -16.12 -0.63
CA THR A 139 4.48 -17.00 -1.74
C THR A 139 4.10 -18.46 -1.48
N ASP A 140 3.78 -18.78 -0.24
CA ASP A 140 3.41 -20.10 0.27
C ASP A 140 1.93 -20.40 0.03
N ILE A 141 1.57 -20.57 -1.24
CA ILE A 141 0.31 -21.23 -1.59
C ILE A 141 0.62 -22.72 -1.78
N ARG A 142 1.10 -23.36 -0.72
CA ARG A 142 1.14 -24.82 -0.58
C ARG A 142 -0.06 -25.22 0.27
N GLY A 143 -1.23 -25.37 -0.33
CA GLY A 143 -2.30 -26.10 0.38
C GLY A 143 -3.74 -25.97 -0.12
N ASP A 144 -4.18 -24.81 -0.63
CA ASP A 144 -5.58 -24.66 -1.03
C ASP A 144 -5.74 -24.59 -2.54
N LEU A 145 -5.98 -25.77 -3.13
CA LEU A 145 -6.42 -26.00 -4.52
C LEU A 145 -7.73 -25.26 -4.89
N ALA A 146 -8.33 -24.52 -3.96
CA ALA A 146 -9.59 -23.81 -4.14
C ALA A 146 -9.45 -22.42 -4.79
N ASN A 147 -8.25 -21.83 -4.89
CA ASN A 147 -8.14 -20.45 -5.40
C ASN A 147 -6.90 -20.16 -6.27
N ASN A 148 -6.77 -20.86 -7.41
CA ASN A 148 -5.76 -20.58 -8.46
C ASN A 148 -5.70 -19.09 -8.87
N ASN A 149 -6.81 -18.35 -8.76
CA ASN A 149 -6.87 -16.93 -9.11
C ASN A 149 -6.06 -16.03 -8.15
N ALA A 150 -6.01 -16.35 -6.84
CA ALA A 150 -5.27 -15.56 -5.86
C ALA A 150 -3.75 -15.69 -6.05
N VAL A 151 -3.28 -16.90 -6.40
CA VAL A 151 -1.87 -17.16 -6.78
C VAL A 151 -1.47 -16.28 -7.96
N GLY A 152 -2.30 -16.27 -9.01
CA GLY A 152 -2.07 -15.46 -10.19
C GLY A 152 -2.07 -13.95 -9.90
N MET A 153 -2.88 -13.48 -8.95
CA MET A 153 -2.92 -12.07 -8.56
C MET A 153 -1.69 -11.63 -7.75
N ALA A 154 -1.25 -12.43 -6.78
CA ALA A 154 -0.03 -12.13 -6.02
C ALA A 154 1.21 -12.13 -6.92
N GLN A 155 1.28 -13.02 -7.91
CA GLN A 155 2.36 -13.05 -8.90
C GLN A 155 2.37 -11.82 -9.82
N LYS A 156 1.22 -11.20 -10.12
CA LYS A 156 1.18 -9.94 -10.89
C LYS A 156 1.94 -8.82 -10.18
N LEU A 157 2.08 -8.86 -8.86
CA LEU A 157 2.89 -7.86 -8.13
C LEU A 157 4.38 -7.92 -8.52
N LEU A 158 4.87 -9.09 -8.97
CA LEU A 158 6.24 -9.22 -9.46
C LEU A 158 6.52 -8.37 -10.71
N LEU A 159 5.49 -8.04 -11.49
CA LEU A 159 5.61 -7.15 -12.65
C LEU A 159 6.07 -5.74 -12.27
N PHE A 160 5.84 -5.35 -11.01
CA PHE A 160 6.26 -4.05 -10.48
C PHE A 160 7.70 -4.07 -9.92
N TRP A 161 8.40 -5.21 -9.99
CA TRP A 161 9.81 -5.25 -9.68
C TRP A 161 10.59 -4.35 -10.64
N ARG A 162 11.29 -3.35 -10.09
CA ARG A 162 12.05 -2.34 -10.87
C ARG A 162 11.18 -1.50 -11.83
N LYS A 163 9.85 -1.62 -11.76
CA LYS A 163 8.87 -0.89 -12.56
C LYS A 163 7.74 -0.40 -11.65
N PRO A 164 7.95 0.68 -10.89
CA PRO A 164 6.95 1.16 -9.94
C PRO A 164 5.66 1.55 -10.67
N ALA A 165 4.52 1.11 -10.16
CA ALA A 165 3.21 1.55 -10.64
C ALA A 165 2.77 2.79 -9.87
N ARG A 166 2.20 3.76 -10.57
CA ARG A 166 1.70 5.00 -9.97
C ARG A 166 0.27 5.27 -10.40
N ARG A 167 -0.56 5.70 -9.44
CA ARG A 167 -1.92 6.15 -9.68
C ARG A 167 -2.14 7.47 -8.96
N CYS A 168 -2.69 8.45 -9.67
CA CYS A 168 -3.04 9.77 -9.13
C CYS A 168 -4.54 10.00 -9.32
N TRP A 169 -5.22 10.53 -8.30
CA TRP A 169 -6.62 10.92 -8.39
C TRP A 169 -6.93 12.06 -7.44
N TRP A 170 -8.12 12.66 -7.64
CA TRP A 170 -8.65 13.72 -6.81
C TRP A 170 -9.95 13.28 -6.16
N GLU A 171 -10.20 13.73 -4.94
CA GLU A 171 -11.47 13.57 -4.25
C GLU A 171 -11.82 14.83 -3.46
N GLY A 172 -13.10 15.14 -3.35
CA GLY A 172 -13.63 16.13 -2.42
C GLY A 172 -14.23 15.42 -1.21
N ILE A 173 -13.93 15.90 -0.01
CA ILE A 173 -14.49 15.39 1.24
C ILE A 173 -14.98 16.55 2.11
N ASP A 174 -15.93 16.26 2.97
CA ASP A 174 -16.33 17.13 4.07
C ASP A 174 -15.79 16.52 5.37
N LEU A 175 -15.06 17.31 6.16
CA LEU A 175 -14.52 16.93 7.45
C LEU A 175 -15.40 17.52 8.56
N ASP A 176 -16.07 16.66 9.32
CA ASP A 176 -16.99 17.09 10.39
C ASP A 176 -16.28 17.47 11.70
N ASP A 177 -15.09 16.90 11.96
CA ASP A 177 -14.36 17.07 13.22
C ASP A 177 -13.06 17.89 13.05
N VAL A 178 -13.19 19.11 12.53
CA VAL A 178 -12.08 20.07 12.43
C VAL A 178 -12.08 20.99 13.64
N GLU A 179 -11.09 20.81 14.50
CA GLU A 179 -10.89 21.62 15.71
C GLU A 179 -10.86 23.13 15.40
N GLY A 180 -11.66 23.91 16.12
CA GLY A 180 -11.74 25.37 15.96
C GLY A 180 -12.70 25.85 14.86
N VAL A 181 -13.44 24.95 14.20
CA VAL A 181 -14.44 25.32 13.20
C VAL A 181 -15.80 24.72 13.57
N ASP A 182 -16.85 25.54 13.52
CA ASP A 182 -18.23 25.07 13.64
C ASP A 182 -18.73 24.55 12.28
N GLY A 183 -18.98 23.25 12.21
CA GLY A 183 -19.55 22.59 11.04
C GLY A 183 -18.52 22.00 10.06
N PRO A 184 -18.99 21.42 8.95
CA PRO A 184 -18.15 20.67 8.04
C PRO A 184 -17.17 21.57 7.28
N VAL A 185 -15.92 21.14 7.22
CA VAL A 185 -14.86 21.79 6.44
C VAL A 185 -14.64 21.01 5.15
N LYS A 186 -14.88 21.67 4.02
CA LYS A 186 -14.64 21.08 2.70
C LYS A 186 -13.15 21.03 2.40
N VAL A 187 -12.66 19.86 2.01
CA VAL A 187 -11.27 19.62 1.66
C VAL A 187 -11.18 18.89 0.33
N TRP A 188 -10.37 19.41 -0.59
CA TRP A 188 -9.96 18.69 -1.78
C TRP A 188 -8.66 17.97 -1.52
N ILE A 189 -8.60 16.71 -1.91
CA ILE A 189 -7.43 15.86 -1.73
C ILE A 189 -6.97 15.39 -3.10
N ARG A 190 -5.68 15.52 -3.35
CA ARG A 190 -4.97 14.82 -4.43
C ARG A 190 -4.15 13.71 -3.79
N ARG A 191 -4.45 12.47 -4.17
CA ARG A 191 -3.68 11.30 -3.72
C ARG A 191 -2.83 10.78 -4.85
N VAL A 192 -1.58 10.48 -4.54
CA VAL A 192 -0.68 9.74 -5.41
C VAL A 192 -0.25 8.48 -4.68
N TRP A 193 -0.61 7.33 -5.23
CA TRP A 193 -0.09 6.06 -4.77
C TRP A 193 1.05 5.60 -5.66
N THR A 194 2.11 5.13 -5.02
CA THR A 194 3.22 4.43 -5.67
C THR A 194 3.33 3.02 -5.08
N LEU A 195 3.11 2.02 -5.92
CA LEU A 195 3.33 0.62 -5.61
C LEU A 195 4.67 0.17 -6.19
N GLU A 196 5.54 -0.31 -5.32
CA GLU A 196 6.83 -0.88 -5.68
C GLU A 196 6.98 -2.26 -5.07
N MET A 197 7.91 -3.02 -5.62
CA MET A 197 8.31 -4.28 -5.03
C MET A 197 9.82 -4.36 -4.92
N SER A 198 10.29 -4.77 -3.74
CA SER A 198 11.68 -5.06 -3.46
C SER A 198 11.86 -6.55 -3.25
N VAL A 199 13.05 -7.07 -3.58
CA VAL A 199 13.42 -8.47 -3.34
C VAL A 199 14.71 -8.45 -2.54
N ILE A 200 14.68 -8.99 -1.33
CA ILE A 200 15.84 -9.07 -0.43
C ILE A 200 16.25 -10.52 -0.23
N GLY A 201 17.54 -10.79 -0.20
CA GLY A 201 18.11 -12.12 0.05
C GLY A 201 19.36 -12.02 0.91
N LEU A 202 19.69 -13.08 1.63
CA LEU A 202 20.99 -13.21 2.28
C LEU A 202 22.02 -13.49 1.18
N ARG A 203 23.04 -12.63 1.06
CA ARG A 203 24.27 -12.92 0.31
C ARG A 203 25.30 -13.49 1.27
#